data_AF-Q10Z14-F1
#
_entry.id   AF-Q10Z14-F1
#
_cell.length_a   1.000
_cell.length_b   1.000
_cell.length_c   1.000
_cell.angle_alpha   90.00
_cell.angle_beta   90.00
_cell.angle_gamma   90.00
#
_symmetry.space_group_name_H-M   'P 1'
#
loop_
_entity.id
_entity.type
_entity.pdbx_description
1 polymer ?
#
loop_
_entity_poly.entity_id
_entity_poly.type
_entity_poly.pdbx_seq_one_letter_code
_entity_poly.pdbx_strand_id
1 'polypeptide(L)'
;MVIPSQRSGAIFFIAIFENGFFGCIFVGYCLVAQSLAPGAVAGSQCALGWAIRNAQQYNFNVEKIVVSRFSTGIHLGTTTGIFSAAAGFDYYCSGDDKFKVAGIVNCFGITDIKNLLQGTNV
;
A
#
# COMPACT_ATOMS: atom_id res chain seq x y z
N MET A 1 -0.89 -0.60 -11.88
CA MET A 1 -0.79 0.65 -11.09
C MET A 1 0.12 0.39 -9.90
N VAL A 2 1.12 1.24 -9.62
CA VAL A 2 2.03 1.06 -8.46
C VAL A 2 1.77 2.13 -7.40
N ILE A 3 1.67 1.73 -6.12
CA ILE A 3 1.49 2.66 -4.98
C ILE A 3 2.75 2.78 -4.10
N PRO A 4 3.75 3.59 -4.49
CA PRO A 4 4.90 3.88 -3.63
C PRO A 4 4.55 4.83 -2.46
N SER A 5 5.24 4.65 -1.33
CA SER A 5 4.93 5.34 -0.06
C SER A 5 5.76 6.59 0.27
N GLN A 6 6.74 6.97 -0.55
CA GLN A 6 7.61 8.13 -0.31
C GLN A 6 8.13 8.73 -1.62
N ARG A 7 8.25 10.07 -1.68
CA ARG A 7 8.78 10.82 -2.82
C ARG A 7 10.24 10.44 -3.14
N SER A 8 11.02 10.04 -2.13
CA SER A 8 12.44 9.64 -2.29
C SER A 8 12.61 8.21 -2.83
N GLY A 9 11.61 7.34 -2.68
CA GLY A 9 11.58 6.00 -3.31
C GLY A 9 11.15 6.05 -4.79
N ALA A 10 10.79 7.24 -5.29
CA ALA A 10 10.37 7.44 -6.67
C ALA A 10 11.47 7.07 -7.67
N ILE A 11 12.76 7.20 -7.32
CA ILE A 11 13.88 6.98 -8.26
C ILE A 11 13.90 5.53 -8.78
N PHE A 12 13.59 4.54 -7.94
CA PHE A 12 13.58 3.13 -8.37
C PHE A 12 12.40 2.81 -9.31
N PHE A 13 11.27 3.49 -9.16
CA PHE A 13 10.10 3.31 -10.01
C PHE A 13 10.04 4.28 -11.20
N ILE A 14 10.81 5.38 -11.19
CA ILE A 14 11.01 6.27 -12.35
C ILE A 14 11.62 5.48 -13.51
N ALA A 15 12.52 4.53 -13.25
CA ALA A 15 13.04 3.64 -14.30
C ALA A 15 11.95 2.74 -14.94
N ILE A 16 10.93 2.34 -14.17
CA ILE A 16 9.76 1.61 -14.70
C ILE A 16 8.84 2.56 -15.47
N PHE A 17 8.77 3.83 -15.05
CA PHE A 17 8.01 4.90 -15.71
C PHE A 17 8.59 5.27 -17.09
N GLU A 18 9.91 5.32 -17.23
CA GLU A 18 10.56 5.67 -18.51
C GLU A 18 10.20 4.72 -19.67
N ASN A 19 9.74 3.50 -19.35
CA ASN A 19 9.27 2.55 -20.34
C ASN A 19 7.76 2.65 -20.66
N GLY A 20 7.00 3.53 -19.98
CA GLY A 20 5.59 3.84 -20.30
C GLY A 20 4.55 2.78 -19.92
N PHE A 21 4.94 1.70 -19.22
CA PHE A 21 4.05 0.56 -18.97
C PHE A 21 3.13 0.69 -17.73
N PHE A 22 3.42 1.60 -16.79
CA PHE A 22 2.71 1.68 -15.51
C PHE A 22 2.33 3.11 -15.10
N GLY A 23 1.07 3.29 -14.71
CA GLY A 23 0.63 4.46 -13.95
C GLY A 23 0.89 4.30 -12.44
N CYS A 24 1.28 5.40 -11.79
CA CYS A 24 1.68 5.40 -10.38
C CYS A 24 0.80 6.36 -9.56
N ILE A 25 0.44 5.95 -8.35
CA ILE A 25 -0.21 6.82 -7.36
C ILE A 25 0.64 6.82 -6.10
N PHE A 26 1.16 7.97 -5.71
CA PHE A 26 1.95 8.09 -4.49
C PHE A 26 1.02 8.35 -3.31
N VAL A 27 1.08 7.50 -2.29
CA VAL A 27 0.20 7.59 -1.11
C VAL A 27 1.03 7.85 0.13
N GLY A 28 0.75 8.97 0.79
CA GLY A 28 1.27 9.28 2.11
C GLY A 28 0.56 8.44 3.19
N TYR A 29 1.23 8.23 4.32
CA TYR A 29 0.65 7.59 5.50
C TYR A 29 1.11 8.33 6.76
N CYS A 30 0.30 8.27 7.81
CA CYS A 30 0.63 8.90 9.08
C CYS A 30 1.81 8.19 9.75
N LEU A 31 2.73 8.97 10.32
CA LEU A 31 3.79 8.46 11.17
C LEU A 31 3.24 8.07 12.54
N VAL A 32 3.94 7.20 13.27
CA VAL A 32 3.52 6.70 14.59
C VAL A 32 3.24 7.82 15.61
N ALA A 33 3.96 8.94 15.52
CA ALA A 33 3.75 10.11 16.36
C ALA A 33 2.41 10.84 16.09
N GLN A 34 1.79 10.61 14.93
CA GLN A 34 0.52 11.21 14.53
C GLN A 34 -0.64 10.22 14.63
N SER A 35 -0.39 8.93 14.37
CA SER A 35 -1.43 7.90 14.42
C SER A 35 -0.81 6.55 14.82
N LEU A 36 -1.29 6.02 15.95
CA LEU A 36 -0.93 4.68 16.41
C LEU A 36 -1.56 3.62 15.50
N ALA A 37 -1.04 2.39 15.55
CA ALA A 37 -1.66 1.27 14.86
C ALA A 37 -3.13 1.11 15.32
N PRO A 38 -4.08 0.81 14.41
CA PRO A 38 -3.92 0.45 12.99
C PRO A 38 -4.04 1.63 11.99
N GLY A 39 -3.97 2.90 12.42
CA GLY A 39 -4.38 4.04 11.59
C GLY A 39 -3.63 4.19 10.26
N ALA A 40 -2.34 3.86 10.22
CA ALA A 40 -1.57 3.87 8.97
C ALA A 40 -2.05 2.80 7.96
N VAL A 41 -2.54 1.64 8.44
CA VAL A 41 -3.06 0.55 7.60
C VAL A 41 -4.42 0.98 7.04
N ALA A 42 -5.29 1.50 7.90
CA ALA A 42 -6.60 2.04 7.51
C ALA A 42 -6.47 3.11 6.42
N GLY A 43 -5.57 4.09 6.60
CA GLY A 43 -5.32 5.12 5.59
C GLY A 43 -4.81 4.57 4.24
N SER A 44 -4.02 3.50 4.27
CA SER A 44 -3.51 2.85 3.05
C SER A 44 -4.61 2.08 2.31
N GLN A 45 -5.53 1.44 3.03
CA GLN A 45 -6.71 0.82 2.44
C GLN A 45 -7.67 1.87 1.84
N CYS A 46 -7.92 2.98 2.55
CA CYS A 46 -8.75 4.06 2.01
C CYS A 46 -8.17 4.63 0.71
N ALA A 47 -6.85 4.78 0.63
CA ALA A 47 -6.19 5.27 -0.57
C ALA A 47 -6.27 4.27 -1.73
N LEU A 48 -6.19 2.96 -1.45
CA LEU A 48 -6.41 1.93 -2.46
C LEU A 48 -7.85 1.95 -2.98
N GLY A 49 -8.84 2.07 -2.09
CA GLY A 49 -10.24 2.22 -2.48
C GLY A 49 -10.49 3.48 -3.30
N TRP A 50 -9.92 4.61 -2.90
CA TRP A 50 -9.97 5.83 -3.70
C TRP A 50 -9.40 5.62 -5.10
N ALA A 51 -8.27 4.93 -5.23
CA ALA A 51 -7.66 4.66 -6.52
C ALA A 51 -8.54 3.78 -7.43
N ILE A 52 -9.21 2.78 -6.85
CA ILE A 52 -10.15 1.91 -7.58
C ILE A 52 -11.36 2.70 -8.05
N ARG A 53 -11.98 3.50 -7.17
CA ARG A 53 -13.15 4.31 -7.53
C ARG A 53 -12.85 5.34 -8.61
N ASN A 54 -11.65 5.92 -8.59
CA ASN A 54 -11.23 6.91 -9.57
C ASN A 54 -10.49 6.28 -10.76
N ALA A 55 -10.40 4.96 -10.84
CA ALA A 55 -9.63 4.28 -11.88
C ALA A 55 -10.11 4.63 -13.28
N GLN A 56 -11.43 4.75 -13.49
CA GLN A 56 -12.00 5.14 -14.78
C GLN A 56 -11.59 6.57 -15.18
N GLN A 57 -11.57 7.50 -14.24
CA GLN A 57 -11.19 8.90 -14.48
C GLN A 57 -9.72 9.02 -14.87
N TYR A 58 -8.84 8.19 -14.28
CA TYR A 58 -7.40 8.23 -14.52
C TYR A 58 -6.89 7.12 -15.45
N ASN A 59 -7.81 6.39 -16.11
CA ASN A 59 -7.52 5.30 -17.04
C ASN A 59 -6.63 4.18 -16.44
N PHE A 60 -6.85 3.84 -15.16
CA PHE A 60 -6.18 2.73 -14.51
C PHE A 60 -6.96 1.42 -14.69
N ASN A 61 -6.22 0.33 -14.95
CA ASN A 61 -6.79 -1.01 -14.94
C ASN A 61 -6.78 -1.56 -13.50
N VAL A 62 -7.98 -1.69 -12.91
CA VAL A 62 -8.19 -2.20 -11.55
C VAL A 62 -7.80 -3.67 -11.37
N GLU A 63 -7.76 -4.46 -12.45
CA GLU A 63 -7.33 -5.87 -12.40
C GLU A 63 -5.80 -6.01 -12.35
N LYS A 64 -5.06 -4.92 -12.65
CA LYS A 64 -3.58 -4.89 -12.72
C LYS A 64 -2.96 -3.96 -11.69
N ILE A 65 -3.56 -3.89 -10.51
CA ILE A 65 -3.02 -3.11 -9.39
C ILE A 65 -1.88 -3.89 -8.75
N VAL A 66 -0.75 -3.22 -8.56
CA VAL A 66 0.43 -3.74 -7.88
C VAL A 66 0.75 -2.81 -6.72
N VAL A 67 0.84 -3.34 -5.51
CA VAL A 67 1.23 -2.53 -4.35
C VAL A 67 2.72 -2.74 -4.10
N SER A 68 3.48 -1.65 -3.99
CA SER A 68 4.92 -1.71 -3.73
C SER A 68 5.31 -0.73 -2.64
N ARG A 69 6.10 -1.16 -1.66
CA ARG A 69 6.62 -0.27 -0.62
C ARG A 69 8.07 -0.59 -0.28
N PHE A 70 8.74 0.37 0.35
CA PHE A 70 10.14 0.30 0.78
C PHE A 70 10.27 0.40 2.30
N SER A 71 11.27 -0.29 2.84
CA SER A 71 11.74 -0.18 4.24
C SER A 71 10.60 -0.33 5.28
N THR A 72 10.49 0.58 6.25
CA THR A 72 9.47 0.56 7.32
C THR A 72 8.03 0.62 6.79
N GLY A 73 7.83 1.08 5.55
CA GLY A 73 6.52 1.11 4.89
C GLY A 73 6.05 -0.26 4.39
N ILE A 74 6.89 -1.30 4.40
CA ILE A 74 6.53 -2.61 3.85
C ILE A 74 5.50 -3.36 4.67
N HIS A 75 5.59 -3.35 5.99
CA HIS A 75 4.55 -4.01 6.79
C HIS A 75 3.18 -3.41 6.45
N LEU A 76 3.14 -2.11 6.15
CA LEU A 76 1.96 -1.41 5.65
C LEU A 76 1.55 -1.85 4.24
N GLY A 77 2.49 -1.98 3.30
CA GLY A 77 2.20 -2.35 1.92
C GLY A 77 1.74 -3.80 1.78
N THR A 78 2.39 -4.69 2.51
CA THR A 78 2.04 -6.11 2.60
C THR A 78 0.68 -6.31 3.26
N THR A 79 0.41 -5.66 4.40
CA THR A 79 -0.92 -5.73 5.04
C THR A 79 -2.00 -5.12 4.15
N THR A 80 -1.74 -4.01 3.46
CA THR A 80 -2.71 -3.40 2.54
C THR A 80 -3.05 -4.30 1.34
N GLY A 81 -2.07 -5.05 0.81
CA GLY A 81 -2.31 -5.95 -0.32
C GLY A 81 -2.89 -7.31 0.05
N ILE A 82 -2.66 -7.79 1.28
CA ILE A 82 -3.17 -9.08 1.78
C ILE A 82 -4.57 -8.91 2.38
N PHE A 83 -4.81 -7.85 3.14
CA PHE A 83 -6.10 -7.64 3.80
C PHE A 83 -7.16 -7.22 2.79
N SER A 84 -8.16 -8.09 2.63
CA SER A 84 -9.42 -7.74 1.98
C SER A 84 -10.23 -6.74 2.82
N ALA A 85 -11.24 -6.12 2.21
CA ALA A 85 -12.22 -5.27 2.91
C ALA A 85 -12.84 -5.99 4.13
N ALA A 86 -12.96 -7.32 4.10
CA ALA A 86 -13.48 -8.10 5.23
C ALA A 86 -12.60 -8.05 6.50
N ALA A 87 -11.37 -7.53 6.42
CA ALA A 87 -10.52 -7.32 7.59
C ALA A 87 -10.99 -6.13 8.46
N GLY A 88 -11.89 -5.29 7.96
CA GLY A 88 -12.55 -4.23 8.73
C GLY A 88 -11.66 -3.06 9.13
N PHE A 89 -10.51 -2.87 8.48
CA PHE A 89 -9.65 -1.70 8.71
C PHE A 89 -10.09 -0.48 7.87
N ASP A 90 -11.09 -0.64 7.01
CA ASP A 90 -11.63 0.34 6.08
C ASP A 90 -12.92 1.03 6.55
N TYR A 91 -13.36 0.81 7.80
CA TYR A 91 -14.60 1.37 8.37
C TYR A 91 -14.71 2.91 8.37
N TYR A 92 -13.59 3.62 8.21
CA TYR A 92 -13.56 5.08 8.03
C TYR A 92 -13.51 5.51 6.57
N CYS A 93 -13.28 4.58 5.66
CA CYS A 93 -13.14 4.83 4.24
C CYS A 93 -14.52 4.97 3.61
N SER A 94 -14.64 5.83 2.60
CA SER A 94 -15.87 5.91 1.82
C SER A 94 -15.98 4.69 0.91
N GLY A 95 -17.07 3.91 1.03
CA GLY A 95 -17.43 2.82 0.10
C GLY A 95 -16.92 1.43 0.50
N ASP A 96 -17.67 0.39 0.09
CA ASP A 96 -17.39 -1.04 0.34
C ASP A 96 -16.60 -1.69 -0.82
N ASP A 97 -15.55 -1.01 -1.29
CA ASP A 97 -14.81 -1.49 -2.47
C ASP A 97 -14.09 -2.80 -2.19
N LYS A 98 -14.36 -3.81 -3.01
CA LYS A 98 -13.63 -5.08 -2.94
C LYS A 98 -12.23 -4.89 -3.52
N PHE A 99 -11.24 -4.85 -2.64
CA PHE A 99 -9.84 -4.74 -3.04
C PHE A 99 -9.32 -6.09 -3.55
N LYS A 100 -8.82 -6.12 -4.80
CA LYS A 100 -8.02 -7.24 -5.33
C LYS A 100 -6.75 -6.67 -5.94
N VAL A 101 -5.61 -7.08 -5.41
CA VAL A 101 -4.29 -6.68 -5.89
C VAL A 101 -3.70 -7.84 -6.71
N ALA A 102 -3.15 -7.54 -7.89
CA ALA A 102 -2.55 -8.53 -8.78
C ALA A 102 -1.18 -9.00 -8.30
N GLY A 103 -0.47 -8.17 -7.53
CA GLY A 103 0.82 -8.53 -6.93
C GLY A 103 1.29 -7.52 -5.89
N ILE A 104 2.12 -8.01 -4.97
CA ILE A 104 2.74 -7.19 -3.92
C ILE A 104 4.25 -7.28 -4.12
N VAL A 105 4.92 -6.13 -4.24
CA VAL A 105 6.37 -6.04 -4.31
C VAL A 105 6.89 -5.55 -2.97
N ASN A 106 7.55 -6.44 -2.24
CA ASN A 106 8.20 -6.16 -0.97
C ASN A 106 9.70 -5.92 -1.20
N CYS A 107 10.14 -4.67 -1.09
CA CYS A 107 11.55 -4.30 -1.26
C CYS A 107 12.26 -4.04 0.09
N PHE A 108 12.91 -5.07 0.64
CA PHE A 108 13.77 -5.02 1.85
C PHE A 108 13.02 -4.84 3.18
N GLY A 109 11.82 -5.39 3.32
CA GLY A 109 11.00 -5.10 4.50
C GLY A 109 10.81 -6.27 5.45
N ILE A 110 10.84 -5.90 6.74
CA ILE A 110 10.59 -6.78 7.88
C ILE A 110 9.08 -7.04 7.94
N THR A 111 8.67 -8.30 7.78
CA THR A 111 7.27 -8.73 7.86
C THR A 111 6.90 -9.32 9.21
N ASP A 112 7.88 -9.74 10.01
CA ASP A 112 7.67 -10.25 11.37
C ASP A 112 8.10 -9.21 12.41
N ILE A 113 7.18 -8.28 12.71
CA ILE A 113 7.41 -7.24 13.72
C ILE A 113 7.46 -7.86 15.13
N LYS A 114 6.74 -8.96 15.38
CA LYS A 114 6.73 -9.61 16.69
C LYS A 114 8.15 -10.10 17.03
N ASN A 115 8.78 -10.80 16.09
CA ASN A 115 10.15 -11.29 16.22
C ASN A 115 11.17 -10.14 16.36
N LEU A 116 10.96 -9.04 15.63
CA LEU A 116 11.81 -7.85 15.76
C LEU A 116 11.73 -7.21 17.15
N LEU A 117 10.53 -7.09 17.71
CA LEU A 117 10.30 -6.40 18.98
C LEU A 117 10.62 -7.27 20.20
N GLN A 118 10.35 -8.57 20.10
CA GLN A 118 10.39 -9.48 21.25
C GLN A 118 11.61 -10.43 21.21
N GLY A 119 12.28 -10.54 20.06
CA GLY A 119 13.38 -11.47 19.83
C GLY A 119 12.95 -12.70 19.05
N THR A 120 13.91 -13.46 18.54
CA THR A 120 13.64 -14.61 17.67
C THR A 120 12.95 -15.74 18.44
N ASN A 121 11.76 -16.16 17.97
CA ASN A 121 10.97 -17.29 18.49
C ASN A 121 10.38 -17.12 19.91
N VAL A 122 9.96 -15.92 20.29
CA VAL A 122 9.04 -15.69 21.44
C VAL A 122 7.62 -15.37 20.98
#